data_AF-A0A6B1D2D9-F1
#
_entry.id   AF-A0A6B1D2D9-F1
#
_cell.length_a   1.000
_cell.length_b   1.000
_cell.length_c   1.000
_cell.angle_alpha   90.00
_cell.angle_beta   90.00
_cell.angle_gamma   90.00
#
_symmetry.space_group_name_H-M   'P 1'
#
loop_
_entity.id
_entity.type
_entity.pdbx_description
1 polymer ?
#
loop_
_entity_poly.entity_id
_entity_poly.type
_entity_poly.pdbx_seq_one_letter_code
_entity_poly.pdbx_strand_id
1 'polypeptide(L)'
;MRCFDEHRTFRSTGRILSGTHKSSRFDATGNLNEAKIDGLLEEYPEWREIEPAAMEVKAGDGVFINGMIAHAAGPSMTIHSRRALSMLFMPEGSVYNGRPAALPAEVAERLRVGDVIADDEHLPLIYVNG
;
A
#
# COMPACT_ATOMS: atom_id res chain seq x y z
N MET A 1 -3.69 0.53 -16.38
CA MET A 1 -3.51 0.40 -14.91
C MET A 1 -4.44 -0.70 -14.43
N ARG A 2 -3.95 -1.61 -13.58
CA ARG A 2 -4.71 -2.75 -13.04
C ARG A 2 -5.02 -2.54 -11.56
N CYS A 3 -6.10 -3.11 -11.05
CA CYS A 3 -6.56 -2.92 -9.67
C CYS A 3 -6.84 -4.25 -8.95
N PHE A 4 -6.51 -4.31 -7.66
CA PHE A 4 -6.92 -5.36 -6.72
C PHE A 4 -7.63 -4.75 -5.50
N ASP A 5 -8.61 -5.46 -4.93
CA ASP A 5 -9.34 -5.04 -3.72
C ASP A 5 -8.99 -5.91 -2.51
N GLU A 6 -8.71 -5.27 -1.37
CA GLU A 6 -8.55 -5.92 -0.08
C GLU A 6 -9.46 -5.25 0.96
N HIS A 7 -10.41 -6.03 1.51
CA HIS A 7 -11.28 -5.57 2.58
C HIS A 7 -10.54 -5.51 3.93
N ARG A 8 -10.34 -4.30 4.48
CA ARG A 8 -9.78 -4.13 5.83
C ARG A 8 -10.66 -3.27 6.73
N THR A 9 -10.93 -3.79 7.94
CA THR A 9 -11.66 -3.08 9.00
C THR A 9 -10.67 -2.36 9.90
N PHE A 10 -10.95 -1.13 10.31
CA PHE A 10 -9.96 -0.19 10.83
C PHE A 10 -10.71 0.78 11.82
N ARG A 11 -10.19 1.81 12.52
CA ARG A 11 -10.85 3.12 12.92
C ARG A 11 -9.79 4.00 13.51
N SER A 12 -9.33 4.98 12.76
CA SER A 12 -8.22 5.85 13.15
C SER A 12 -8.14 7.03 12.20
N THR A 13 -7.49 8.08 12.63
CA THR A 13 -6.89 9.01 11.69
C THR A 13 -5.76 8.27 10.98
N GLY A 14 -5.77 8.27 9.64
CA GLY A 14 -4.59 7.85 8.89
C GLY A 14 -3.50 8.89 9.12
N ARG A 15 -2.24 8.46 9.22
CA ARG A 15 -1.10 9.38 9.29
C ARG A 15 -0.21 9.16 8.09
N ILE A 16 0.29 10.23 7.50
CA ILE A 16 1.18 10.19 6.35
C ILE A 16 2.41 11.04 6.60
N LEU A 17 3.58 10.55 6.21
CA LEU A 17 4.81 11.33 6.20
C LEU A 17 5.00 11.91 4.79
N SER A 18 4.55 13.15 4.61
CA SER A 18 4.58 13.84 3.32
C SER A 18 6.01 13.92 2.76
N GLY A 19 6.16 13.60 1.47
CA GLY A 19 7.44 13.66 0.77
C GLY A 19 8.34 12.44 0.91
N THR A 20 8.04 11.48 1.79
CA THR A 20 8.90 10.28 1.99
C THR A 20 9.03 9.40 0.75
N HIS A 21 8.05 9.41 -0.16
CA HIS A 21 8.15 8.77 -1.48
C HIS A 21 9.32 9.26 -2.36
N LYS A 22 9.95 10.40 -2.01
CA LYS A 22 11.12 10.95 -2.72
C LYS A 22 12.45 10.48 -2.14
N SER A 23 12.47 10.01 -0.90
CA SER A 23 13.67 9.55 -0.18
C SER A 23 13.66 8.05 0.12
N SER A 24 12.51 7.40 0.00
CA SER A 24 12.32 5.96 0.11
C SER A 24 13.10 5.19 -0.96
N ARG A 25 13.52 3.96 -0.63
CA ARG A 25 14.28 3.09 -1.53
C ARG A 25 13.55 1.78 -1.77
N PHE A 26 13.68 1.22 -2.98
CA PHE A 26 13.03 -0.04 -3.39
C PHE A 26 13.70 -1.29 -2.79
N ASP A 27 14.96 -1.16 -2.41
CA ASP A 27 15.80 -2.20 -1.84
C ASP A 27 15.83 -2.20 -0.31
N ALA A 28 14.84 -1.54 0.33
CA ALA A 28 14.76 -1.42 1.78
C ALA A 28 15.02 -2.78 2.46
N THR A 29 16.15 -2.84 3.17
CA THR A 29 16.69 -4.08 3.76
C THR A 29 16.08 -4.41 5.12
N GLY A 30 15.29 -3.48 5.67
CA GLY A 30 14.74 -3.59 7.00
C GLY A 30 13.75 -4.73 7.17
N ASN A 31 13.68 -5.26 8.40
CA ASN A 31 12.64 -6.16 8.91
C ASN A 31 11.25 -5.46 8.96
N LEU A 32 10.85 -4.72 7.93
CA LEU A 32 9.54 -4.07 7.83
C LEU A 32 8.39 -5.08 7.88
N ASN A 33 8.66 -6.33 7.53
CA ASN A 33 7.75 -7.46 7.65
C ASN A 33 7.44 -7.85 9.13
N GLU A 34 8.24 -7.38 10.10
CA GLU A 34 8.04 -7.67 11.53
C GLU A 34 7.21 -6.59 12.25
N ALA A 35 6.61 -5.65 11.52
CA ALA A 35 5.66 -4.65 12.03
C ALA A 35 6.20 -3.76 13.17
N LYS A 36 7.48 -3.37 13.11
CA LYS A 36 8.06 -2.43 14.08
C LYS A 36 8.29 -1.07 13.44
N ILE A 37 7.59 -0.05 13.93
CA ILE A 37 7.80 1.36 13.55
C ILE A 37 9.26 1.77 13.81
N ASP A 38 9.87 1.24 14.88
CA ASP A 38 11.27 1.52 15.20
C ASP A 38 12.22 1.09 14.07
N GLY A 39 11.97 -0.06 13.45
CA GLY A 39 12.76 -0.54 12.31
C GLY A 39 12.64 0.37 11.08
N LEU A 40 11.49 1.02 10.89
CA LEU A 40 11.32 2.00 9.82
C LEU A 40 12.16 3.26 10.06
N LEU A 41 12.21 3.74 11.30
CA LEU A 41 12.96 4.95 11.66
C LEU A 41 14.47 4.67 11.83
N GLU A 42 14.86 3.42 12.11
CA GLU A 42 16.25 2.98 12.03
C GLU A 42 16.76 2.97 10.58
N GLU A 43 15.94 2.48 9.64
CA GLU A 43 16.25 2.48 8.20
C GLU A 43 16.25 3.90 7.61
N TYR A 44 15.32 4.75 8.05
CA TYR A 44 15.20 6.15 7.60
C TYR A 44 15.26 7.13 8.77
N PRO A 45 16.45 7.37 9.36
CA PRO A 45 16.59 8.25 10.51
C PRO A 45 16.11 9.67 10.29
N GLU A 46 16.25 10.18 9.07
CA GLU A 46 15.82 11.51 8.68
C GLU A 46 14.31 11.71 8.71
N TRP A 47 13.51 10.63 8.76
CA TRP A 47 12.06 10.72 8.85
C TRP A 47 11.55 11.04 10.25
N ARG A 48 12.40 10.94 11.29
CA ARG A 48 12.04 11.32 12.67
C ARG A 48 11.66 12.79 12.80
N GLU A 49 12.22 13.64 11.93
CA GLU A 49 11.98 15.08 11.92
C GLU A 49 10.72 15.47 11.09
N ILE A 50 10.06 14.52 10.45
CA ILE A 50 8.87 14.77 9.63
C ILE A 50 7.63 14.65 10.50
N GLU A 51 6.93 15.76 10.71
CA GLU A 51 5.65 15.77 11.41
C GLU A 51 4.59 14.97 10.62
N PRO A 52 3.98 13.92 11.22
CA PRO A 52 2.96 13.14 10.53
C PRO A 52 1.66 13.93 10.31
N ALA A 53 1.21 14.03 9.07
CA ALA A 53 -0.06 14.68 8.75
C ALA A 53 -1.26 13.74 8.98
N ALA A 54 -2.27 14.25 9.68
CA ALA A 54 -3.54 13.57 9.90
C ALA A 54 -4.42 13.58 8.63
N MET A 55 -4.93 12.41 8.27
CA MET A 55 -5.93 12.23 7.21
C MET A 55 -7.26 11.84 7.85
N GLU A 56 -8.12 12.84 8.02
CA GLU A 56 -9.50 12.65 8.45
C GLU A 56 -10.41 12.62 7.23
N VAL A 57 -11.31 11.63 7.21
CA VAL A 57 -12.17 11.36 6.06
C VAL A 57 -13.58 11.04 6.53
N LYS A 58 -14.57 11.45 5.73
CA LYS A 58 -15.97 11.08 5.88
C LYS A 58 -16.26 9.80 5.11
N ALA A 59 -17.40 9.17 5.41
CA ALA A 59 -17.86 8.03 4.63
C ALA A 59 -18.08 8.46 3.17
N GLY A 60 -17.44 7.75 2.24
CA GLY A 60 -17.48 8.05 0.79
C GLY A 60 -16.26 8.84 0.28
N ASP A 61 -15.44 9.40 1.17
CA ASP A 61 -14.18 10.04 0.75
C ASP A 61 -13.15 8.98 0.33
N GLY A 62 -12.29 9.35 -0.62
CA GLY A 62 -11.18 8.53 -1.10
C GLY A 62 -9.83 9.19 -0.84
N VAL A 63 -8.83 8.40 -0.50
CA VAL A 63 -7.44 8.85 -0.32
C VAL A 63 -6.54 8.06 -1.24
N PHE A 64 -5.78 8.76 -2.08
CA PHE A 64 -4.76 8.15 -2.93
C PHE A 64 -3.39 8.30 -2.28
N ILE A 65 -2.69 7.18 -2.15
CA ILE A 65 -1.40 7.08 -1.48
C ILE A 65 -0.42 6.44 -2.47
N ASN A 66 0.73 7.08 -2.68
CA ASN A 66 1.81 6.49 -3.49
C ASN A 66 2.38 5.27 -2.75
N GLY A 67 2.67 4.17 -3.47
CA GLY A 67 3.15 2.93 -2.85
C GLY A 67 4.45 3.04 -2.03
N MET A 68 5.19 4.14 -2.17
CA MET A 68 6.44 4.39 -1.46
C MET A 68 6.34 5.38 -0.30
N ILE A 69 5.17 5.97 -0.04
CA ILE A 69 5.01 6.94 1.07
C ILE A 69 4.79 6.20 2.39
N ALA A 70 5.53 6.59 3.43
CA ALA A 70 5.31 6.06 4.76
C ALA A 70 3.96 6.53 5.31
N HIS A 71 3.15 5.59 5.77
CA HIS A 71 1.83 5.85 6.31
C HIS A 71 1.47 4.82 7.38
N ALA A 72 0.57 5.22 8.28
CA ALA A 72 0.11 4.37 9.37
C ALA A 72 -1.37 4.62 9.66
N ALA A 73 -2.01 3.64 10.28
CA ALA A 73 -3.30 3.80 10.92
C ALA A 73 -3.10 3.87 12.43
N GLY A 74 -3.55 4.94 13.08
CA GLY A 74 -3.64 4.97 14.54
C GLY A 74 -4.64 3.94 15.13
N PRO A 75 -4.80 3.91 16.45
CA PRO A 75 -5.84 3.12 17.11
C PRO A 75 -7.24 3.75 17.01
N SER A 76 -8.29 2.92 17.19
CA SER A 76 -9.67 3.39 17.36
C SER A 76 -9.94 3.72 18.81
N MET A 77 -10.21 4.99 19.09
CA MET A 77 -10.62 5.45 20.42
C MET A 77 -12.15 5.57 20.55
N THR A 78 -12.91 4.86 19.70
CA THR A 78 -14.38 4.84 19.74
C THR A 78 -14.92 3.42 19.81
N ILE A 79 -16.15 3.24 20.31
CA ILE A 79 -16.82 1.92 20.42
C ILE A 79 -17.35 1.36 19.09
N HIS A 80 -17.23 2.12 18.00
CA HIS A 80 -17.73 1.74 16.69
C HIS A 80 -16.59 1.19 15.80
N SER A 81 -16.91 0.37 14.80
CA SER A 81 -15.94 -0.12 13.80
C SER A 81 -15.75 0.88 12.64
N ARG A 82 -14.54 1.12 12.11
CA ARG A 82 -14.32 1.72 10.75
C ARG A 82 -14.33 0.57 9.80
N ARG A 83 -14.86 0.85 8.64
CA ARG A 83 -14.64 0.03 7.47
C ARG A 83 -13.92 0.91 6.48
N ALA A 84 -12.89 0.36 5.84
CA ALA A 84 -12.21 0.99 4.73
C ALA A 84 -12.09 -0.04 3.61
N LEU A 85 -12.16 0.44 2.38
CA LEU A 85 -11.82 -0.35 1.21
C LEU A 85 -10.41 0.05 0.80
N SER A 86 -9.50 -0.91 0.64
CA SER A 86 -8.15 -0.62 0.16
C SER A 86 -7.99 -1.22 -1.22
N MET A 87 -7.64 -0.38 -2.18
CA MET A 87 -7.43 -0.78 -3.55
C MET A 87 -5.98 -0.48 -3.94
N LEU A 88 -5.29 -1.47 -4.50
CA LEU A 88 -3.95 -1.31 -5.03
C LEU A 88 -4.02 -1.16 -6.54
N PHE A 89 -3.45 -0.07 -7.05
CA PHE A 89 -3.34 0.19 -8.48
C PHE A 89 -1.91 0.01 -8.95
N MET A 90 -1.71 -0.74 -10.03
CA MET A 90 -0.40 -1.00 -10.64
C MET A 90 -0.39 -0.63 -12.13
N PRO A 91 0.74 -0.12 -12.67
CA PRO A 91 0.87 0.13 -14.10
C PRO A 91 0.59 -1.12 -14.93
N GLU A 92 0.02 -0.92 -16.11
CA GLU A 92 -0.05 -1.99 -17.11
C GLU A 92 1.37 -2.40 -17.52
N GLY A 93 1.59 -3.70 -17.76
CA GLY A 93 2.91 -4.23 -18.12
C GLY A 93 3.87 -4.41 -16.95
N SER A 94 3.43 -4.19 -15.69
CA SER A 94 4.27 -4.50 -14.52
C SER A 94 4.62 -6.00 -14.50
N VAL A 95 5.82 -6.33 -14.05
CA VAL A 95 6.34 -7.69 -14.00
C VAL A 95 6.40 -8.22 -12.56
N TYR A 96 6.26 -9.53 -12.40
CA TYR A 96 6.37 -10.18 -11.11
C TYR A 96 7.81 -10.17 -10.59
N ASN A 97 8.01 -9.71 -9.36
CA ASN A 97 9.33 -9.57 -8.73
C ASN A 97 9.67 -10.73 -7.75
N GLY A 98 8.86 -11.79 -7.72
CA GLY A 98 9.04 -12.92 -6.81
C GLY A 98 8.42 -12.73 -5.43
N ARG A 99 7.78 -11.59 -5.16
CA ARG A 99 7.04 -11.33 -3.91
C ARG A 99 5.55 -11.19 -4.24
N PRO A 100 4.68 -12.09 -3.76
CA PRO A 100 3.25 -12.09 -4.11
C PRO A 100 2.50 -10.85 -3.62
N ALA A 101 2.97 -10.18 -2.57
CA ALA A 101 2.28 -9.05 -1.96
C ALA A 101 0.81 -9.39 -1.65
N ALA A 102 -0.15 -8.70 -2.27
CA ALA A 102 -1.59 -8.92 -2.11
C ALA A 102 -2.21 -9.76 -3.25
N LEU A 103 -1.41 -10.37 -4.14
CA LEU A 103 -1.93 -11.23 -5.20
C LEU A 103 -2.63 -12.47 -4.60
N PRO A 104 -3.75 -12.92 -5.18
CA PRO A 104 -4.33 -14.22 -4.84
C PRO A 104 -3.30 -15.32 -5.01
N ALA A 105 -3.33 -16.33 -4.12
CA ALA A 105 -2.37 -17.43 -4.14
C ALA A 105 -2.37 -18.13 -5.50
N GLU A 106 -3.55 -18.39 -6.06
CA GLU A 106 -3.69 -19.03 -7.36
C GLU A 106 -3.10 -18.22 -8.51
N VAL A 107 -3.03 -16.90 -8.42
CA VAL A 107 -2.38 -16.03 -9.42
C VAL A 107 -0.87 -16.05 -9.20
N ALA A 108 -0.42 -15.86 -7.97
CA ALA A 108 0.99 -15.82 -7.62
C ALA A 108 1.74 -17.13 -7.95
N GLU A 109 1.13 -18.28 -7.69
CA GLU A 109 1.71 -19.61 -7.94
C GLU A 109 1.98 -19.90 -9.42
N ARG A 110 1.28 -19.21 -10.34
CA ARG A 110 1.47 -19.37 -11.79
C ARG A 110 2.56 -18.47 -12.37
N LEU A 111 2.99 -17.45 -11.63
CA LEU A 111 3.94 -16.43 -12.09
C LEU A 111 5.39 -16.80 -11.76
N ARG A 112 6.29 -16.55 -12.71
CA ARG A 112 7.74 -16.58 -12.52
C ARG A 112 8.28 -15.16 -12.47
N VAL A 113 9.42 -14.98 -11.81
CA VAL A 113 10.10 -13.68 -11.76
C VAL A 113 10.35 -13.19 -13.19
N GLY A 114 9.89 -11.98 -13.50
CA GLY A 114 9.98 -11.38 -14.84
C GLY A 114 8.73 -11.55 -15.70
N ASP A 115 7.78 -12.40 -15.32
CA ASP A 115 6.52 -12.55 -16.05
C ASP A 115 5.68 -11.28 -15.93
N VAL A 116 5.07 -10.86 -17.04
CA VAL A 116 4.11 -9.75 -17.03
C VAL A 116 2.86 -10.17 -16.27
N ILE A 117 2.43 -9.35 -15.32
CA ILE A 117 1.19 -9.56 -14.57
C ILE A 117 0.02 -9.08 -15.44
N ALA A 118 -0.54 -10.01 -16.22
CA ALA A 118 -1.66 -9.78 -17.13
C ALA A 118 -2.79 -10.79 -16.85
N ASP A 119 -3.54 -10.52 -15.79
CA ASP A 119 -4.69 -11.32 -15.36
C ASP A 119 -5.93 -10.43 -15.35
N ASP A 120 -6.76 -10.49 -16.39
CA ASP A 120 -7.96 -9.65 -16.48
C ASP A 120 -9.11 -10.15 -15.60
N GLU A 121 -9.06 -11.41 -15.13
CA GLU A 121 -10.05 -11.98 -14.22
C GLU A 121 -9.88 -11.40 -12.81
N HIS A 122 -8.64 -11.31 -12.32
CA HIS A 122 -8.33 -10.86 -10.96
C HIS A 122 -7.85 -9.40 -10.88
N LEU A 123 -7.18 -8.91 -11.93
CA LEU A 123 -6.50 -7.61 -11.98
C LEU A 123 -6.90 -6.83 -13.23
N PRO A 124 -8.19 -6.55 -13.47
CA PRO A 124 -8.66 -5.97 -14.72
C PRO A 124 -8.02 -4.62 -15.03
N LEU A 125 -7.84 -4.33 -16.32
CA LEU A 125 -7.51 -2.98 -16.77
C LEU A 125 -8.66 -2.02 -16.43
N ILE A 126 -8.34 -0.94 -15.72
CA ILE A 126 -9.35 0.06 -15.32
C ILE A 126 -9.72 1.02 -16.47
N TYR A 127 -8.90 1.06 -17.52
CA TYR A 127 -9.09 1.93 -18.68
C TYR A 127 -8.34 1.35 -19.88
N VAL A 128 -8.98 1.40 -21.05
CA VAL A 128 -8.42 1.06 -22.35
C VAL A 128 -8.69 2.23 -23.28
N ASN A 129 -7.64 2.72 -23.97
CA ASN A 129 -7.82 3.77 -24.97
C ASN A 129 -8.32 3.10 -26.26
N GLY A 130 -9.47 3.57 -26.78
CA GLY A 130 -10.09 3.06 -28.01
C GLY A 130 -9.49 3.65 -29.27
#